data_AF-A0A2W0A7W3-F1
#
_entry.id   AF-A0A2W0A7W3-F1
#
_cell.length_a   1.000
_cell.length_b   1.000
_cell.length_c   1.000
_cell.angle_alpha   90.00
_cell.angle_beta   90.00
_cell.angle_gamma   90.00
#
_symmetry.space_group_name_H-M   'P 1'
#
loop_
_entity.id
_entity.type
_entity.pdbx_description
1 polymer ?
#
loop_
_entity_poly.entity_id
_entity_poly.type
_entity_poly.pdbx_seq_one_letter_code
_entity_poly.pdbx_strand_id
1 'polypeptide(L)' 'MEACLGISINAPRKQIILDSPFLPDNITQLWIKGLEVAGSRIDLFLERRPEGVRVHVLDNVGKIDVIAQ' A
#
# COMPACT_ATOMS: atom_id res chain seq x y z
N MET A 1 -3.21 -8.05 14.10
CA MET A 1 -2.24 -8.68 13.18
C MET A 1 -1.59 -7.54 12.44
N GLU A 2 -0.37 -7.18 12.82
CA GLU A 2 0.37 -6.09 12.20
C GLU A 2 0.74 -6.54 10.79
N ALA A 3 0.38 -5.75 9.78
CA ALA A 3 0.74 -6.05 8.41
C ALA A 3 2.25 -5.89 8.25
N CYS A 4 2.93 -6.90 7.71
CA CYS A 4 4.39 -6.94 7.58
C CYS A 4 5.00 -5.81 6.73
N LEU A 5 4.18 -4.96 6.12
CA LEU A 5 4.58 -3.84 5.26
C LEU A 5 4.11 -2.47 5.77
N GLY A 6 3.44 -2.38 6.94
CA GLY A 6 2.83 -1.13 7.38
C GLY A 6 1.64 -0.70 6.50
N ILE A 7 0.95 -1.67 5.88
CA ILE A 7 -0.21 -1.43 5.00
C ILE A 7 -1.43 -2.18 5.56
N SER A 8 -2.48 -1.45 5.90
CA SER A 8 -3.76 -2.02 6.37
C SER A 8 -4.90 -1.67 5.43
N ILE A 9 -5.90 -2.56 5.36
CA ILE A 9 -7.08 -2.37 4.49
C ILE A 9 -8.32 -2.15 5.36
N ASN A 10 -9.00 -1.02 5.16
CA ASN A 10 -10.32 -0.75 5.69
C ASN A 10 -11.35 -0.90 4.56
N ALA A 11 -11.75 -2.14 4.29
CA ALA A 11 -12.64 -2.47 3.18
C ALA A 11 -14.02 -1.79 3.27
N PRO A 12 -14.70 -1.71 4.44
CA PRO A 12 -15.98 -1.00 4.56
C PRO A 12 -15.92 0.47 4.14
N ARG A 13 -14.77 1.12 4.33
CA ARG A 13 -14.55 2.51 3.93
C ARG A 13 -13.83 2.66 2.58
N LYS A 14 -13.47 1.55 1.91
CA LYS A 14 -12.64 1.54 0.70
C LYS A 14 -11.31 2.29 0.87
N GLN A 15 -10.60 2.02 1.97
CA GLN A 15 -9.35 2.71 2.28
C GLN A 15 -8.19 1.74 2.42
N ILE A 16 -7.03 2.20 1.97
CA ILE A 16 -5.73 1.67 2.33
C ILE A 16 -5.08 2.66 3.28
N ILE A 17 -4.66 2.16 4.44
CA ILE A 17 -3.99 2.93 5.47
C ILE A 17 -2.51 2.56 5.43
N LEU A 18 -1.68 3.56 5.20
CA LEU A 18 -0.22 3.48 5.26
C LEU A 18 0.21 3.98 6.63
N ASP A 19 0.68 3.07 7.48
CA ASP A 19 1.20 3.37 8.80
C ASP A 19 2.62 2.81 8.89
N SER A 20 3.59 3.73 8.92
CA SER A 20 5.02 3.42 8.91
C SER A 20 5.40 2.32 7.89
N PRO A 21 5.20 2.56 6.56
CA PRO A 21 5.47 1.54 5.55
C PRO A 21 6.87 0.96 5.67
N PHE A 22 6.97 -0.37 5.57
CA PHE A 22 8.19 -1.11 5.80
C PHE A 22 8.48 -2.05 4.63
N LEU A 23 9.77 -2.18 4.30
CA LEU A 23 10.29 -3.23 3.45
C LEU A 23 11.33 -4.01 4.27
N PRO A 24 11.35 -5.34 4.20
CA PRO A 24 12.45 -6.14 4.74
C PRO A 24 13.79 -5.75 4.10
N ASP A 25 14.91 -5.87 4.84
CA ASP A 25 16.22 -5.30 4.47
C ASP A 25 16.73 -5.69 3.08
N ASN A 26 16.39 -6.89 2.62
CA ASN A 26 16.82 -7.40 1.31
C ASN A 26 15.89 -7.01 0.15
N ILE A 27 14.83 -6.24 0.43
CA ILE A 27 13.86 -5.76 -0.56
C ILE A 27 14.02 -4.25 -0.71
N THR A 28 14.43 -3.84 -1.90
CA THR A 28 14.51 -2.42 -2.30
C THR A 28 13.24 -1.94 -2.98
N GLN A 29 12.50 -2.84 -3.63
CA GLN A 29 11.32 -2.53 -4.42
C GLN A 29 10.31 -3.67 -4.34
N LEU A 30 9.02 -3.34 -4.25
CA LEU A 30 7.92 -4.30 -4.23
C LEU A 30 6.74 -3.75 -5.02
N TRP A 31 6.13 -4.60 -5.85
CA TRP A 31 4.86 -4.30 -6.52
C TRP A 31 3.75 -5.13 -5.90
N ILE A 32 2.67 -4.46 -5.53
CA ILE A 32 1.40 -5.11 -5.21
C ILE A 32 0.48 -4.81 -6.38
N LYS A 33 0.16 -5.84 -7.17
CA LYS A 33 -0.68 -5.71 -8.36
C LYS A 33 -2.04 -6.33 -8.11
N GLY A 34 -3.08 -5.66 -8.58
CA GLY A 34 -4.46 -6.13 -8.53
C GLY A 34 -5.00 -6.29 -7.11
N LEU A 35 -4.61 -5.44 -6.16
CA LEU A 35 -5.15 -5.53 -4.81
C LEU A 35 -6.63 -5.17 -4.83
N GLU A 36 -7.48 -6.15 -4.55
CA GLU A 36 -8.93 -5.98 -4.54
C GLU A 36 -9.43 -5.51 -3.16
N VAL A 37 -10.24 -4.44 -3.16
CA VAL A 37 -10.87 -3.89 -1.95
C VAL A 37 -12.32 -3.55 -2.26
N ALA A 38 -13.27 -4.31 -1.71
CA ALA A 38 -14.71 -4.07 -1.83
C ALA A 38 -15.18 -3.82 -3.29
N GLY A 39 -14.74 -4.67 -4.22
CA GLY A 39 -15.08 -4.59 -5.65
C GLY A 39 -14.31 -3.52 -6.44
N SER A 40 -13.40 -2.80 -5.79
CA SER A 40 -12.44 -1.87 -6.41
C SER A 40 -11.06 -2.54 -6.51
N ARG A 41 -10.16 -1.99 -7.32
CA ARG A 41 -8.81 -2.54 -7.54
C ARG A 41 -7.75 -1.44 -7.52
N ILE A 42 -6.61 -1.70 -6.88
CA ILE A 42 -5.48 -0.76 -6.85
C ILE A 42 -4.14 -1.49 -7.04
N ASP A 43 -3.24 -0.84 -7.77
CA ASP A 43 -1.85 -1.27 -7.93
C ASP A 43 -0.94 -0.31 -7.16
N LEU A 44 -0.07 -0.86 -6.31
CA LEU A 44 0.88 -0.12 -5.51
C LEU A 44 2.32 -0.50 -5.87
N PHE A 45 3.21 0.48 -5.82
CA PHE A 45 4.65 0.28 -5.90
C PHE A 45 5.31 0.87 -4.66
N LEU A 46 6.05 0.03 -3.95
CA LEU A 46 6.83 0.42 -2.78
C LEU A 46 8.30 0.49 -3.18
N GLU A 47 8.97 1.55 -2.75
CA GLU A 47 10.39 1.76 -3.02
C GLU A 47 11.11 2.20 -1.75
N ARG A 48 12.20 1.50 -1.41
CA ARG A 48 13.12 1.91 -0.36
C ARG A 48 13.93 3.10 -0.83
N ARG A 49 13.90 4.16 -0.03
CA ARG A 49 14.72 5.37 -0.15
C ARG A 49 15.55 5.57 1.13
N PRO A 50 16.58 6.43 1.10
CA PRO A 50 17.36 6.75 2.29
C PRO A 50 16.51 7.24 3.47
N GLU A 51 15.40 7.92 3.20
CA GLU A 51 14.46 8.46 4.19
C GLU A 51 13.38 7.47 4.68
N GLY A 52 13.31 6.26 4.11
CA GLY A 52 12.28 5.25 4.45
C GLY A 52 11.66 4.60 3.22
N VAL A 53 10.42 4.12 3.33
CA VAL A 53 9.70 3.50 2.21
C VAL A 53 8.70 4.48 1.63
N ARG A 54 8.79 4.72 0.32
CA ARG A 54 7.78 5.46 -0.43
C ARG A 54 6.76 4.49 -1.03
N VAL A 55 5.51 4.92 -1.06
CA VAL A 55 4.41 4.17 -1.69
C VAL A 55 3.83 5.01 -2.82
N HIS A 56 3.73 4.40 -3.99
CA HIS A 56 3.20 4.99 -5.20
C HIS A 56 1.93 4.25 -5.61
N VAL A 57 0.89 5.00 -5.96
CA VAL A 57 -0.32 4.44 -6.60
C VAL A 57 -0.10 4.42 -8.10
N LEU A 58 -0.13 3.23 -8.71
CA LEU A 58 0.10 3.06 -10.14
C LEU A 58 -1.21 3.02 -10.95
N ASP A 59 -2.22 2.33 -10.44
CA ASP A 59 -3.57 2.24 -11.00
C ASP A 59 -4.57 2.22 -9.84
N ASN A 60 -5.73 2.85 -9.99
CA ASN A 60 -6.77 2.90 -8.95
C ASN A 60 -8.16 2.95 -9.58
N VAL A 61 -8.75 1.77 -9.73
CA VAL A 61 -10.07 1.58 -10.31
C VAL A 61 -11.10 1.45 -9.20
N GLY A 62 -12.16 2.25 -9.29
CA GLY A 62 -13.22 2.24 -8.27
C GLY A 62 -12.91 3.07 -7.01
N LYS A 63 -11.94 4.01 -7.12
CA LYS A 63 -11.64 5.09 -6.17
C LYS A 63 -11.42 4.62 -4.74
N ILE A 64 -10.34 3.87 -4.54
CA ILE A 64 -9.85 3.50 -3.20
C ILE A 64 -9.08 4.71 -2.63
N ASP A 65 -9.41 5.13 -1.41
CA ASP A 65 -8.67 6.20 -0.74
C ASP A 65 -7.38 5.64 -0.13
N VAL A 66 -6.27 6.37 -0.31
CA VAL A 66 -4.99 6.02 0.31
C VAL A 66 -4.67 7.09 1.35
N ILE A 67 -4.57 6.67 2.61
CA ILE A 67 -4.39 7.55 3.77
C ILE A 67 -3.03 7.26 4.39
N ALA A 68 -2.20 8.29 4.58
CA ALA A 68 -0.95 8.21 5.33
C ALA A 68 -1.17 8.71 6.76
N GLN A 69 -0.67 7.97 7.76
CA GLN A 69 -0.72 8.31 9.18
C GLN A 69 0.66 8.65 9.73
#